data_AF-A0A7K6XJY5-F1
#
_entry.id   AF-A0A7K6XJY5-F1
#
_cell.length_a   1.000
_cell.length_b   1.000
_cell.length_c   1.000
_cell.angle_alpha   90.00
_cell.angle_beta   90.00
_cell.angle_gamma   90.00
#
_symmetry.space_group_name_H-M   'P 1'
#
loop_
_entity.id
_entity.type
_entity.pdbx_description
1 polymer ?
#
loop_
_entity_poly.entity_id
_entity_poly.type
_entity_poly.pdbx_seq_one_letter_code
_entity_poly.pdbx_strand_id
1 'polypeptide(L)'
;VQEVLFPLFFLFWLILMSMMHPHRKYEEVPNTDLGPLDTSVLVNFVIGYTPPTPMAREIMKKVAFDNFEDGLITEEYLSEEELEEASFLKPSNFVGVVFKDSMSYQLRFHDSIAMSSIYTESR
;
A
#
# COMPACT_ATOMS: atom_id res chain seq x y z
N VAL A 1 -28.20 24.36 -34.20
CA VAL A 1 -26.88 23.71 -34.06
C VAL A 1 -26.32 23.75 -32.64
N GLN A 2 -26.44 24.88 -31.94
CA GLN A 2 -25.96 25.05 -30.55
C GLN A 2 -26.65 24.13 -29.52
N GLU A 3 -27.95 23.86 -29.71
CA GLU A 3 -28.76 23.00 -28.82
C GLU A 3 -28.30 21.54 -28.76
N VAL A 4 -27.62 21.05 -29.81
CA VAL A 4 -27.15 19.65 -29.91
C VAL A 4 -25.63 19.55 -29.68
N LEU A 5 -24.88 20.61 -29.96
CA LEU A 5 -23.44 20.63 -29.81
C LEU A 5 -23.01 20.54 -28.33
N PHE A 6 -23.71 21.26 -27.44
CA PHE A 6 -23.42 21.26 -26.01
C PHE A 6 -23.65 19.88 -25.35
N PRO A 7 -24.80 19.21 -25.53
CA PRO A 7 -24.99 17.86 -24.97
C PRO A 7 -24.04 16.83 -25.59
N LEU A 8 -23.66 16.96 -26.87
CA LEU A 8 -22.70 16.05 -27.49
C LEU A 8 -21.29 16.22 -26.93
N PHE A 9 -20.85 17.46 -26.72
CA PHE A 9 -19.56 17.77 -26.10
C PHE A 9 -19.51 17.28 -24.65
N PHE A 10 -20.59 17.50 -23.90
CA PHE A 10 -20.70 17.01 -22.53
C PHE A 10 -20.67 15.48 -22.47
N LEU A 11 -21.41 14.80 -23.35
CA LEU A 11 -21.38 13.33 -23.44
C LEU A 11 -19.97 12.81 -23.75
N PHE A 12 -19.28 13.43 -24.70
CA PHE A 12 -17.90 13.08 -25.04
C PHE A 12 -16.97 13.25 -23.83
N TRP A 13 -17.11 14.35 -23.09
CA TRP A 13 -16.31 14.59 -21.89
C TRP A 13 -16.58 13.56 -20.80
N LEU A 14 -17.84 13.18 -20.58
CA LEU A 14 -18.19 12.13 -19.63
C LEU A 14 -17.58 10.78 -20.00
N ILE A 15 -17.55 10.43 -21.29
CA ILE A 15 -16.93 9.20 -21.78
C ILE A 15 -15.41 9.25 -21.52
N LEU A 16 -14.75 10.38 -21.81
CA LEU A 16 -13.32 10.53 -21.51
C LEU A 16 -13.01 10.38 -20.01
N MET A 17 -13.80 11.03 -19.15
CA MET A 17 -13.64 10.93 -17.70
C MET A 17 -13.88 9.50 -17.19
N SER A 18 -14.87 8.81 -17.74
CA SER A 18 -15.16 7.40 -17.44
C SER A 18 -14.02 6.46 -17.87
N MET A 19 -13.43 6.70 -19.04
CA MET A 19 -12.29 5.91 -19.53
C MET A 19 -10.99 6.17 -18.73
N MET A 20 -10.79 7.39 -18.22
CA MET A 20 -9.61 7.75 -17.44
C MET A 20 -9.60 7.11 -16.05
N HIS A 21 -10.77 6.78 -15.50
CA HIS A 21 -10.92 5.98 -14.29
C HIS A 21 -11.47 4.59 -14.63
N PRO A 22 -10.65 3.67 -15.17
CA PRO A 22 -11.07 2.28 -15.25
C PRO A 22 -11.40 1.84 -13.82
N HIS A 23 -12.65 1.41 -13.62
CA HIS A 23 -13.06 0.76 -12.37
C HIS A 23 -12.13 -0.43 -12.16
N ARG A 24 -11.13 -0.27 -11.29
CA ARG A 24 -10.25 -1.37 -10.90
C ARG A 24 -11.11 -2.37 -10.14
N LYS A 25 -11.52 -3.43 -10.84
CA LYS A 25 -12.14 -4.60 -10.24
C LYS A 25 -11.01 -5.37 -9.58
N TYR A 26 -10.82 -5.15 -8.30
CA TYR A 26 -9.94 -5.99 -7.49
C TYR A 26 -10.67 -7.33 -7.30
N GLU A 27 -10.06 -8.41 -7.75
CA GLU A 27 -10.59 -9.74 -7.48
C GLU A 27 -10.56 -9.99 -5.97
N GLU A 28 -11.59 -10.66 -5.45
CA GLU A 28 -11.64 -11.07 -4.06
C GLU A 28 -10.44 -12.00 -3.79
N VAL A 29 -9.60 -11.64 -2.82
CA VAL A 29 -8.50 -12.50 -2.39
C VAL A 29 -9.16 -13.72 -1.74
N PRO A 30 -8.96 -14.94 -2.28
CA PRO A 30 -9.61 -16.11 -1.74
C PRO A 30 -9.15 -16.35 -0.29
N ASN A 31 -10.08 -16.77 0.57
CA ASN A 31 -9.81 -17.17 1.96
C ASN A 31 -9.10 -18.54 2.01
N THR A 32 -7.98 -18.66 1.31
CA THR A 32 -7.12 -19.84 1.33
C THR A 32 -6.10 -19.71 2.43
N ASP A 33 -5.75 -20.84 3.05
CA ASP A 33 -4.58 -20.91 3.93
C ASP A 33 -3.36 -20.44 3.15
N LEU A 34 -2.67 -19.42 3.67
CA LEU A 34 -1.47 -18.85 3.06
C LEU A 34 -0.26 -19.79 3.17
N GLY A 35 -0.41 -20.87 3.95
CA GLY A 35 0.65 -21.83 4.20
C GLY A 35 1.79 -21.23 5.03
N PRO A 36 2.89 -21.98 5.20
CA PRO A 36 4.08 -21.45 5.84
C PRO A 36 4.70 -20.34 4.99
N LEU A 37 5.09 -19.25 5.64
CA LEU A 37 5.80 -18.14 5.01
C LEU A 37 7.17 -18.62 4.54
N ASP A 38 7.40 -18.56 3.22
CA ASP A 38 8.71 -18.85 2.65
C ASP A 38 9.66 -17.68 2.95
N THR A 39 10.55 -17.88 3.93
CA THR A 39 11.51 -16.88 4.39
C THR A 39 12.51 -16.48 3.29
N SER A 40 12.65 -17.26 2.22
CA SER A 40 13.51 -16.94 1.08
C SER A 40 13.00 -15.75 0.26
N VAL A 41 11.68 -15.53 0.21
CA VAL A 41 11.04 -14.40 -0.49
C VAL A 41 11.30 -13.08 0.22
N LEU A 42 11.63 -13.15 1.51
CA LEU A 42 11.84 -12.00 2.38
C LEU A 42 13.30 -11.52 2.38
N VAL A 43 14.19 -12.25 1.69
CA VAL A 43 15.58 -11.85 1.51
C VAL A 43 15.61 -10.62 0.60
N ASN A 44 16.11 -9.49 1.12
CA ASN A 44 16.09 -8.16 0.50
C ASN A 44 14.72 -7.47 0.48
N PHE A 45 13.80 -7.89 1.34
CA PHE A 45 12.55 -7.19 1.54
C PHE A 45 12.76 -5.99 2.48
N VAL A 46 12.26 -4.83 2.07
CA VAL A 46 12.44 -3.57 2.78
C VAL A 46 11.11 -3.14 3.40
N ILE A 47 11.10 -2.95 4.72
CA ILE A 47 9.98 -2.33 5.42
C ILE A 47 10.38 -0.92 5.84
N GLY A 48 9.83 0.07 5.14
CA GLY A 48 9.96 1.46 5.52
C GLY A 48 8.90 1.84 6.55
N TYR A 49 9.23 2.69 7.53
CA TYR A 49 8.24 3.16 8.48
C TYR A 49 8.37 4.64 8.87
N THR A 50 7.23 5.26 9.15
CA THR A 50 7.13 6.66 9.59
C THR A 50 5.91 6.85 10.51
N PRO A 51 5.92 7.81 11.44
CA PRO A 51 7.09 8.52 11.96
C PRO A 51 7.97 7.63 12.85
N PRO A 52 9.28 7.92 13.00
CA PRO A 52 10.23 7.08 13.74
C PRO A 52 10.18 7.38 15.24
N THR A 53 9.01 7.15 15.83
CA THR A 53 8.81 7.29 17.28
C THR A 53 9.53 6.18 18.06
N PRO A 54 9.84 6.37 19.35
CA PRO A 54 10.45 5.31 20.16
C PRO A 54 9.65 3.99 20.15
N MET A 55 8.31 4.10 20.18
CA MET A 55 7.43 2.94 20.11
C MET A 55 7.48 2.26 18.74
N ALA A 56 7.42 3.02 17.64
CA ALA A 56 7.54 2.46 16.29
C ALA A 56 8.88 1.73 16.11
N ARG A 57 9.98 2.28 16.64
CA ARG A 57 11.30 1.64 16.63
C ARG A 57 11.31 0.30 17.39
N GLU A 58 10.71 0.24 18.57
CA GLU A 58 10.61 -1.00 19.33
C GLU A 58 9.76 -2.06 18.61
N ILE A 59 8.63 -1.64 18.02
CA ILE A 59 7.78 -2.51 17.22
C ILE A 59 8.57 -3.05 16.03
N MET A 60 9.21 -2.18 15.26
CA MET A 60 9.96 -2.57 14.06
C MET A 60 11.17 -3.44 14.38
N LYS A 61 11.86 -3.19 15.49
CA LYS A 61 12.93 -4.06 16.00
C LYS A 61 12.40 -5.45 16.32
N LYS A 62 11.23 -5.55 16.94
CA LYS A 62 10.59 -6.84 17.24
C LYS A 62 10.12 -7.55 15.97
N VAL A 63 9.54 -6.81 15.01
CA VAL A 63 9.14 -7.35 13.70
C VAL A 63 10.33 -7.94 12.97
N ALA A 64 11.46 -7.23 12.96
CA ALA A 64 12.69 -7.70 12.33
C ALA A 64 13.25 -8.96 13.01
N PHE A 65 13.27 -9.00 14.35
CA PHE A 65 13.89 -10.09 15.10
C PHE A 65 13.04 -11.36 15.18
N ASP A 66 11.74 -11.24 15.45
CA ASP A 66 10.88 -12.41 15.74
C ASP A 66 10.50 -13.19 14.48
N ASN A 67 10.59 -12.58 13.29
CA ASN A 67 10.02 -13.15 12.06
C ASN A 67 11.04 -13.47 10.97
N PHE A 68 12.27 -12.93 11.02
CA PHE A 68 13.19 -13.01 9.89
C PHE A 68 14.63 -13.22 10.39
N GLU A 69 15.20 -14.40 10.12
CA GLU A 69 16.51 -14.78 10.68
C GLU A 69 17.70 -13.95 10.16
N ASP A 70 17.62 -13.30 8.98
CA ASP A 70 18.69 -12.36 8.53
C ASP A 70 18.36 -11.51 7.27
N GLY A 71 17.12 -11.56 6.77
CA GLY A 71 16.80 -11.07 5.41
C GLY A 71 16.07 -9.72 5.31
N LEU A 72 15.44 -9.28 6.42
CA LEU A 72 14.54 -8.14 6.43
C LEU A 72 15.30 -6.84 6.73
N ILE A 73 15.14 -5.85 5.85
CA ILE A 73 15.74 -4.52 6.02
C ILE A 73 14.65 -3.57 6.51
N THR A 74 14.83 -2.96 7.68
CA THR A 74 13.93 -1.92 8.17
C THR A 74 14.54 -0.54 7.98
N GLU A 75 13.83 0.37 7.31
CA GLU A 75 14.28 1.74 7.03
C GLU A 75 13.36 2.75 7.73
N GLU A 76 13.95 3.76 8.38
CA GLU A 76 13.23 4.81 9.09
C GLU A 76 13.05 6.05 8.20
N TYR A 77 11.86 6.63 8.19
CA TYR A 77 11.52 7.81 7.39
C TYR A 77 10.92 8.90 8.26
N LEU A 78 11.34 10.15 8.08
CA LEU A 78 10.87 11.28 8.91
C LEU A 78 9.48 11.74 8.50
N SER A 79 9.11 11.55 7.23
CA SER A 79 7.82 11.96 6.70
C SER A 79 7.17 10.87 5.83
N GLU A 80 5.86 11.00 5.65
CA GLU A 80 5.08 10.16 4.74
C GLU A 80 5.46 10.38 3.27
N GLU A 81 5.95 11.58 2.92
CA GLU A 81 6.43 11.92 1.59
C GLU A 81 7.74 11.17 1.26
N GLU A 82 8.71 11.17 2.17
CA GLU A 82 9.97 10.41 2.00
C GLU A 82 9.73 8.90 1.87
N LEU A 83 8.78 8.38 2.66
CA LEU A 83 8.37 6.98 2.59
C LEU A 83 7.72 6.65 1.23
N GLU A 84 6.93 7.56 0.70
CA GLU A 84 6.27 7.41 -0.60
C GLU A 84 7.30 7.45 -1.75
N GLU A 85 8.25 8.38 -1.71
CA GLU A 85 9.36 8.41 -2.68
C GLU A 85 10.18 7.11 -2.67
N ALA A 86 10.47 6.57 -1.49
CA ALA A 86 11.17 5.29 -1.37
C ALA A 86 10.39 4.11 -1.95
N SER A 87 9.06 4.11 -1.80
CA SER A 87 8.16 3.13 -2.41
C SER A 87 8.24 3.17 -3.94
N PHE A 88 8.36 4.36 -4.54
CA PHE A 88 8.54 4.50 -5.98
C PHE A 88 9.91 3.99 -6.48
N LEU A 89 10.96 4.12 -5.66
CA LEU A 89 12.31 3.68 -6.02
C LEU A 89 12.48 2.15 -5.93
N LYS A 90 11.72 1.48 -5.07
CA LYS A 90 11.83 0.02 -4.81
C LYS A 90 10.47 -0.70 -4.89
N PRO A 91 9.74 -0.64 -6.02
CA PRO A 91 8.32 -0.99 -6.08
C PRO A 91 7.98 -2.47 -5.80
N SER A 92 8.90 -3.42 -6.03
CA SER A 92 8.61 -4.85 -5.91
C SER A 92 8.84 -5.44 -4.52
N ASN A 93 9.74 -4.84 -3.74
CA ASN A 93 10.22 -5.42 -2.47
C ASN A 93 10.09 -4.44 -1.31
N PHE A 94 9.20 -3.45 -1.42
CA PHE A 94 9.02 -2.41 -0.42
C PHE A 94 7.60 -2.38 0.10
N VAL A 95 7.48 -2.31 1.43
CA VAL A 95 6.21 -2.01 2.11
C VAL A 95 6.43 -0.87 3.07
N GLY A 96 5.58 0.15 2.97
CA GLY A 96 5.55 1.27 3.89
C GLY A 96 4.60 1.04 5.06
N VAL A 97 5.00 1.42 6.26
CA VAL A 97 4.17 1.41 7.46
C VAL A 97 4.04 2.84 7.97
N VAL A 98 2.83 3.37 7.94
CA VAL A 98 2.51 4.71 8.47
C VAL A 98 1.79 4.54 9.80
N PHE A 99 2.51 4.75 10.90
CA PHE A 99 1.93 4.75 12.25
C PHE A 99 1.11 6.03 12.45
N LYS A 100 -0.18 5.88 12.78
CA LYS A 100 -1.08 7.02 13.03
C LYS A 100 -1.21 7.28 14.53
N ASP A 101 -1.26 6.23 15.34
CA ASP A 101 -1.22 6.31 16.79
C ASP A 101 -0.51 5.07 17.39
N SER A 102 -0.57 4.89 18.72
CA SER A 102 0.07 3.77 19.41
C SER A 102 -0.55 2.39 19.13
N MET A 103 -1.75 2.34 18.57
CA MET A 103 -2.54 1.15 18.30
C MET A 103 -2.99 1.03 16.84
N SER A 104 -2.76 2.03 16.00
CA SER A 104 -3.18 2.06 14.61
C SER A 104 -2.03 2.40 13.65
N TYR A 105 -2.00 1.67 12.55
CA TYR A 105 -1.05 1.84 11.47
C TYR A 105 -1.75 1.61 10.13
N GLN A 106 -1.17 2.15 9.07
CA GLN A 106 -1.61 1.94 7.69
C GLN A 106 -0.46 1.37 6.89
N LEU A 107 -0.73 0.29 6.15
CA LEU A 107 0.22 -0.26 5.20
C LEU A 107 0.09 0.47 3.86
N ARG A 108 1.22 0.82 3.27
CA ARG A 108 1.33 1.41 1.94
C ARG A 108 2.10 0.44 1.04
N PHE A 109 1.48 0.11 -0.07
CA PHE A 109 2.03 -0.74 -1.11
C PHE A 109 2.19 0.07 -2.39
N HIS A 110 3.12 -0.32 -3.25
CA HIS A 110 3.12 0.19 -4.61
C HIS A 110 1.81 -0.19 -5.33
N ASP A 111 1.31 0.68 -6.21
CA ASP A 111 -0.03 0.64 -6.86
C ASP A 111 -0.33 -0.66 -7.66
N SER A 112 0.64 -1.58 -7.74
CA SER A 112 0.48 -2.91 -8.31
C SER A 112 -0.17 -3.94 -7.38
N ILE A 113 -0.31 -3.66 -6.07
CA ILE A 113 -0.87 -4.61 -5.11
C ILE A 113 -2.33 -4.25 -4.83
N ALA A 114 -3.24 -5.14 -5.23
CA ALA A 114 -4.66 -5.02 -4.98
C ALA A 114 -4.92 -4.84 -3.48
N MET A 115 -5.32 -3.63 -3.05
CA MET A 115 -5.95 -3.47 -1.74
C MET A 115 -7.28 -4.21 -1.78
N SER A 116 -7.37 -5.33 -1.08
CA SER A 116 -8.66 -5.97 -0.78
C SER A 116 -9.55 -4.93 -0.10
N SER A 117 -10.67 -4.59 -0.74
CA SER A 117 -11.59 -3.53 -0.30
C SER A 117 -12.44 -3.91 0.91
N ILE A 118 -12.13 -5.02 1.59
CA ILE A 118 -12.84 -5.43 2.79
C ILE A 118 -12.33 -4.63 3.98
N TYR A 119 -12.84 -3.41 4.12
CA TYR A 119 -12.92 -2.71 5.40
C TYR A 119 -13.91 -3.48 6.29
N THR A 120 -13.45 -4.43 7.09
CA THR A 120 -14.23 -4.84 8.27
C THR A 120 -14.04 -3.79 9.35
N GLU A 121 -15.02 -2.90 9.49
CA GLU A 121 -15.22 -2.15 10.73
C GLU A 121 -15.52 -3.18 11.83
N SER A 122 -14.51 -3.52 12.63
CA SER A 122 -14.68 -4.39 13.79
C SER A 122 -15.42 -3.60 14.86
N ARG A 123 -16.67 -4.01 15.08
CA ARG A 123 -17.59 -3.43 16.05
C ARG A 123 -17.30 -3.88 17.48
#